data_AF-A0A9N9E161-F1
#
_entry.id   AF-A0A9N9E161-F1
#
_cell.length_a   1.000
_cell.length_b   1.000
_cell.length_c   1.000
_cell.angle_alpha   90.00
_cell.angle_beta   90.00
_cell.angle_gamma   90.00
#
_symmetry.space_group_name_H-M   'P 1'
#
loop_
_entity.id
_entity.type
_entity.pdbx_description
1 polymer ?
#
loop_
_entity_poly.entity_id
_entity_poly.type
_entity_poly.pdbx_seq_one_letter_code
_entity_poly.pdbx_strand_id
1 'polypeptide(L)'
;MNLLLSEFVGDVLATHTDRNLKSRKEVLWKLTIELLEAFSLPEPTNHPLFSNTSQNYDEGFYRLFACYNIGIERLYNIYRQDIEKTVERDTAGRRARNIIIETVAQQKQRELEKKQSGKKRTNKAVDNSQIEPDKKIKKRKISKNTNEDIGNNEELNPGAQYQD
;
A
#
# COMPACT_ATOMS: atom_id res chain seq x y z
N MET A 1 15.80 -20.70 3.00
CA MET A 1 14.76 -21.42 2.23
C MET A 1 14.67 -22.90 2.57
N ASN A 2 15.77 -23.54 3.00
CA ASN A 2 15.77 -24.98 3.29
C ASN A 2 14.92 -25.40 4.49
N LEU A 3 14.73 -24.54 5.51
CA LEU A 3 13.97 -24.87 6.71
C LEU A 3 12.46 -25.06 6.46
N LEU A 4 11.87 -24.22 5.59
CA LEU A 4 10.45 -24.28 5.25
C LEU A 4 10.14 -25.55 4.41
N LEU A 5 11.05 -25.90 3.51
CA LEU A 5 10.91 -27.08 2.65
C LEU A 5 11.26 -28.38 3.39
N SER A 6 12.27 -28.37 4.26
CA SER A 6 12.62 -29.53 5.10
C SER A 6 11.51 -29.87 6.10
N GLU A 7 10.82 -28.86 6.64
CA GLU A 7 9.65 -29.04 7.50
C GLU A 7 8.43 -29.63 6.74
N PHE A 8 8.29 -29.31 5.45
CA PHE A 8 7.22 -29.84 4.60
C PHE A 8 7.44 -31.32 4.21
N VAL A 9 8.69 -31.69 3.92
CA VAL A 9 9.08 -33.07 3.55
C VAL A 9 9.14 -33.99 4.78
N GLY A 10 9.00 -33.45 5.99
CA GLY A 10 9.02 -34.22 7.22
C GLY A 10 10.42 -34.69 7.58
N ASP A 11 11.45 -33.88 7.30
CA ASP A 11 12.80 -34.21 7.71
C ASP A 11 12.93 -34.08 9.24
N VAL A 12 13.16 -35.23 9.88
CA VAL A 12 12.87 -35.59 11.27
C VAL A 12 13.79 -34.91 12.31
N LEU A 13 14.62 -33.95 11.90
CA LEU A 13 15.68 -33.40 12.76
C LEU A 13 15.26 -32.23 13.66
N ALA A 14 14.02 -31.76 13.56
CA ALA A 14 13.45 -30.80 14.51
C ALA A 14 12.29 -31.45 15.27
N THR A 15 12.48 -31.67 16.57
CA THR A 15 11.48 -32.18 17.51
C THR A 15 10.34 -31.17 17.71
N HIS A 16 9.52 -30.99 16.69
CA HIS A 16 8.26 -30.29 16.83
C HIS A 16 7.18 -31.29 17.27
N THR A 17 6.45 -30.94 18.33
CA THR A 17 5.29 -31.72 18.75
C THR A 17 4.28 -31.75 17.59
N ASP A 18 3.84 -32.94 17.18
CA ASP A 18 2.92 -33.16 16.04
C ASP A 18 1.71 -32.21 16.03
N ARG A 19 1.23 -31.82 17.22
CA ARG A 19 0.14 -30.87 17.42
C ARG A 19 0.40 -29.52 16.74
N ASN A 20 1.64 -29.04 16.75
CA ASN A 20 2.02 -27.74 16.19
C ASN A 20 2.16 -27.78 14.66
N LEU A 21 2.49 -28.96 14.10
CA LEU A 21 2.50 -29.18 12.66
C LEU A 21 1.07 -29.28 12.12
N LYS A 22 0.19 -30.00 12.81
CA LYS A 22 -1.21 -30.13 12.42
C LYS A 22 -1.94 -28.79 12.41
N SER A 23 -1.75 -27.96 13.44
CA SER A 23 -2.35 -26.62 13.51
C SER A 23 -1.89 -25.70 12.37
N ARG A 24 -0.60 -25.74 12.01
CA ARG A 24 -0.07 -24.95 10.88
C ARG A 24 -0.65 -25.39 9.53
N LYS A 25 -0.77 -26.70 9.31
CA LYS A 25 -1.40 -27.24 8.09
C LYS A 25 -2.86 -26.79 7.98
N GLU A 26 -3.62 -26.85 9.07
CA GLU A 26 -5.02 -26.39 9.11
C GLU A 26 -5.14 -24.88 8.81
N VAL A 27 -4.27 -24.04 9.39
CA VAL A 27 -4.24 -22.59 9.12
C VAL A 27 -3.92 -22.30 7.65
N LEU A 28 -2.95 -23.00 7.07
CA LEU A 28 -2.56 -22.81 5.67
C LEU A 28 -3.65 -23.29 4.72
N TRP A 29 -4.30 -24.41 5.03
CA TRP A 29 -5.44 -24.91 4.26
C TRP A 29 -6.60 -23.91 4.26
N LYS A 30 -6.92 -23.34 5.43
CA LYS A 30 -7.92 -22.29 5.56
C LYS A 30 -7.59 -21.06 4.71
N LEU A 31 -6.33 -20.59 4.76
CA LEU A 31 -5.87 -19.48 3.91
C LEU A 31 -6.02 -19.79 2.41
N THR A 32 -5.74 -21.02 2.00
CA THR A 32 -5.87 -21.46 0.61
C THR A 32 -7.32 -21.37 0.13
N ILE A 33 -8.27 -21.79 0.97
CA ILE A 33 -9.71 -21.67 0.71
C ILE A 33 -10.10 -20.18 0.61
N GLU A 34 -9.69 -19.35 1.56
CA GLU A 34 -9.98 -17.91 1.55
C GLU A 34 -9.43 -17.20 0.31
N LEU A 35 -8.24 -17.62 -0.17
CA LEU A 35 -7.66 -17.10 -1.41
C LEU A 35 -8.47 -17.54 -2.65
N LEU A 36 -8.87 -18.81 -2.69
CA LEU A 36 -9.68 -19.34 -3.80
C LEU A 36 -11.02 -18.61 -3.88
N GLU A 37 -11.67 -18.40 -2.73
CA GLU A 37 -12.91 -17.62 -2.63
C GLU A 37 -12.69 -16.18 -3.09
N ALA A 38 -11.64 -15.51 -2.60
CA ALA A 38 -11.32 -14.13 -2.97
C ALA A 38 -11.12 -13.95 -4.48
N PHE A 39 -10.35 -14.82 -5.13
CA PHE A 39 -10.08 -14.74 -6.56
C PHE A 39 -11.26 -15.18 -7.44
N SER A 40 -12.26 -15.85 -6.88
CA SER A 40 -13.49 -16.21 -7.58
C SER A 40 -14.52 -15.07 -7.61
N LEU A 41 -14.31 -14.00 -6.83
CA LEU A 41 -15.19 -12.84 -6.83
C LEU A 41 -14.98 -11.97 -8.09
N PRO A 42 -16.02 -11.28 -8.59
CA PRO A 42 -15.88 -10.30 -9.67
C PRO A 42 -14.91 -9.16 -9.33
N GLU A 43 -14.89 -8.76 -8.05
CA GLU A 43 -13.94 -7.78 -7.51
C GLU A 43 -13.15 -8.41 -6.35
N PRO A 44 -12.04 -9.11 -6.62
CA PRO A 44 -11.25 -9.80 -5.60
C PRO A 44 -10.72 -8.87 -4.50
N THR A 45 -10.46 -7.60 -4.84
CA THR A 45 -9.87 -6.60 -3.94
C THR A 45 -10.77 -6.24 -2.75
N ASN A 46 -12.08 -6.46 -2.86
CA ASN A 46 -13.05 -6.21 -1.79
C ASN A 46 -13.08 -7.33 -0.74
N HIS A 47 -12.42 -8.46 -1.00
CA HIS A 47 -12.40 -9.58 -0.05
C HIS A 47 -11.74 -9.17 1.28
N PRO A 48 -12.25 -9.58 2.45
CA PRO A 48 -11.69 -9.24 3.76
C PRO A 48 -10.20 -9.58 3.91
N LEU A 49 -9.72 -10.60 3.20
CA LEU A 49 -8.31 -11.00 3.16
C LEU A 49 -7.38 -9.85 2.75
N PHE A 50 -7.84 -8.96 1.85
CA PHE A 50 -7.07 -7.82 1.38
C PHE A 50 -7.43 -6.51 2.07
N SER A 51 -8.31 -6.52 3.07
CA SER A 51 -8.75 -5.30 3.77
C SER A 51 -7.63 -4.57 4.52
N ASN A 52 -6.51 -5.26 4.77
CA ASN A 52 -5.36 -4.74 5.53
C ASN A 52 -4.19 -4.25 4.66
N THR A 53 -4.33 -4.25 3.33
CA THR A 53 -3.35 -3.64 2.43
C THR A 53 -3.83 -2.26 1.97
N SER A 54 -2.92 -1.29 1.96
CA SER A 54 -3.21 0.04 1.42
C SER A 54 -2.91 0.16 -0.07
N GLN A 55 -2.19 -0.80 -0.65
CA GLN A 55 -1.66 -0.75 -2.02
C GLN A 55 -2.41 -1.65 -3.01
N ASN A 56 -3.58 -2.15 -2.63
CA ASN A 56 -4.42 -3.00 -3.47
C ASN A 56 -5.32 -2.17 -4.41
N TYR A 57 -4.69 -1.32 -5.21
CA TYR A 57 -5.31 -0.45 -6.20
C TYR A 57 -4.33 -0.22 -7.36
N ASP A 58 -4.84 0.23 -8.51
CA ASP A 58 -4.10 0.25 -9.79
C ASP A 58 -2.73 0.92 -9.71
N GLU A 59 -2.64 2.09 -9.06
CA GLU A 59 -1.38 2.81 -8.88
C GLU A 59 -0.41 2.09 -7.93
N GLY A 60 -0.92 1.38 -6.92
CA GLY A 60 -0.11 0.51 -6.07
C GLY A 60 0.52 -0.64 -6.87
N PHE A 61 -0.27 -1.26 -7.76
CA PHE A 61 0.23 -2.28 -8.68
C PHE A 61 1.22 -1.72 -9.69
N TYR A 62 0.92 -0.56 -10.28
CA TYR A 62 1.81 0.11 -11.22
C TYR A 62 3.20 0.34 -10.61
N ARG A 63 3.27 0.88 -9.39
CA ARG A 63 4.54 1.07 -8.66
C ARG A 63 5.29 -0.23 -8.44
N LEU A 64 4.56 -1.30 -8.08
CA LEU A 64 5.15 -2.62 -7.85
C LEU A 64 5.81 -3.16 -9.13
N PHE A 65 5.11 -3.09 -10.26
CA PHE A 65 5.65 -3.56 -11.55
C PHE A 65 6.77 -2.65 -12.07
N ALA A 66 6.62 -1.34 -11.97
CA ALA A 66 7.63 -0.37 -12.40
C ALA A 66 8.94 -0.49 -11.59
N CYS A 67 8.87 -0.94 -10.33
CA CYS A 67 10.04 -1.07 -9.46
C CYS A 67 11.13 -1.99 -10.05
N TYR A 68 10.75 -2.98 -10.86
CA TYR A 68 11.72 -3.87 -11.51
C TYR A 68 12.60 -3.12 -12.51
N ASN A 69 11.98 -2.39 -13.44
CA ASN A 69 12.70 -1.61 -14.46
C ASN A 69 13.57 -0.53 -13.82
N ILE A 70 13.05 0.18 -12.82
CA ILE A 70 13.83 1.18 -12.07
C ILE A 70 15.01 0.50 -11.33
N GLY A 71 14.82 -0.73 -10.86
CA GLY A 71 15.87 -1.52 -10.22
C GLY A 71 17.01 -1.87 -11.17
N ILE A 72 16.70 -2.23 -12.42
CA ILE A 72 17.70 -2.50 -13.46
C ILE A 72 18.58 -1.28 -13.72
N GLU A 73 17.96 -0.11 -13.96
CA GLU A 73 18.71 1.12 -14.21
C GLU A 73 19.63 1.49 -13.05
N ARG A 74 19.15 1.29 -11.81
CA ARG A 74 19.97 1.53 -10.62
C ARG A 74 21.16 0.59 -10.51
N LEU A 75 20.96 -0.69 -10.81
CA LEU A 75 22.06 -1.66 -10.82
C LEU A 75 23.12 -1.28 -11.87
N TYR A 76 22.68 -0.86 -13.06
CA TYR A 76 23.58 -0.40 -14.11
C TYR A 76 24.36 0.85 -13.69
N ASN A 77 23.70 1.82 -13.06
CA ASN A 77 24.37 3.02 -12.53
C ASN A 77 25.40 2.67 -11.44
N ILE A 78 25.06 1.76 -10.51
CA ILE A 78 25.99 1.29 -9.47
C ILE A 78 27.19 0.60 -10.12
N TYR A 79 26.96 -0.24 -11.14
CA TYR A 79 28.03 -0.91 -11.88
C TYR A 79 29.01 0.08 -12.52
N ARG A 80 28.49 1.08 -13.23
CA ARG A 80 29.32 2.13 -13.88
C ARG A 80 30.13 2.95 -12.87
N GLN A 81 29.58 3.22 -11.69
CA GLN A 81 30.27 4.00 -10.65
C GLN A 81 31.29 3.18 -9.86
N ASP A 82 30.90 2.01 -9.35
CA ASP A 82 31.69 1.26 -8.37
C ASP A 82 32.69 0.30 -9.05
N ILE A 83 32.36 -0.22 -10.23
CA ILE A 83 33.16 -1.22 -10.94
C ILE A 83 33.95 -0.59 -12.08
N GLU A 84 33.27 0.02 -13.05
CA GLU A 84 33.96 0.64 -14.20
C GLU A 84 34.64 1.96 -13.83
N LYS A 85 34.12 2.65 -12.82
CA LYS A 85 34.55 4.00 -12.41
C LYS A 85 34.51 5.02 -13.55
N THR A 86 33.58 4.84 -14.49
CA THR A 86 33.37 5.73 -15.65
C THR A 86 32.51 6.95 -15.32
N VAL A 87 31.78 6.91 -14.20
CA VAL A 87 30.91 7.98 -13.70
C VAL A 87 31.25 8.25 -12.24
N GLU A 88 31.16 9.50 -11.80
CA GLU A 88 31.35 9.87 -10.40
C GLU A 88 30.36 9.15 -9.47
N ARG A 89 30.82 8.85 -8.27
CA ARG A 89 30.04 8.10 -7.28
C ARG A 89 28.92 8.97 -6.72
N ASP A 90 27.69 8.62 -7.07
CA ASP A 90 26.49 9.17 -6.43
C ASP A 90 25.89 8.16 -5.45
N THR A 91 25.60 8.64 -4.24
CA THR A 91 24.99 7.83 -3.19
C THR A 91 23.52 8.16 -2.97
N ALA A 92 23.02 9.23 -3.59
CA ALA A 92 21.62 9.59 -3.55
C ALA A 92 20.76 8.46 -4.12
N GLY A 93 19.65 8.15 -3.43
CA GLY A 93 18.72 7.13 -3.92
C GLY A 93 19.15 5.66 -3.79
N ARG A 94 20.37 5.32 -3.32
CA ARG A 94 20.80 3.91 -3.11
C ARG A 94 19.86 3.09 -2.20
N ARG A 95 19.11 3.76 -1.32
CA ARG A 95 18.12 3.14 -0.42
C ARG A 95 16.68 3.50 -0.77
N ALA A 96 16.44 4.17 -1.90
CA ALA A 96 15.11 4.56 -2.30
C ALA A 96 14.26 3.31 -2.57
N ARG A 97 13.18 3.17 -1.83
CA ARG A 97 12.21 2.09 -2.00
C ARG A 97 11.12 2.66 -2.91
N ASN A 98 11.10 2.31 -4.20
CA ASN A 98 10.12 2.81 -5.18
C ASN A 98 8.70 2.26 -4.95
N ILE A 99 8.49 1.66 -3.79
CA ILE A 99 7.27 1.01 -3.34
C ILE A 99 6.97 1.55 -1.95
N ILE A 100 5.69 1.66 -1.64
CA ILE A 100 5.25 2.04 -0.30
C ILE A 100 5.47 0.83 0.61
N ILE A 101 6.27 1.02 1.65
CA ILE A 101 6.52 -0.01 2.65
C ILE A 101 5.68 0.33 3.87
N GLU A 102 4.82 -0.61 4.24
CA GLU A 102 4.06 -0.54 5.47
C GLU A 102 4.63 -1.50 6.50
N THR A 103 4.83 -0.99 7.70
CA THR A 103 5.24 -1.81 8.83
C THR A 103 4.03 -2.48 9.48
N VAL A 104 4.25 -3.61 10.15
CA VAL A 104 3.21 -4.31 10.92
C VAL A 104 2.61 -3.39 12.00
N ALA A 105 3.40 -2.47 12.57
CA ALA A 105 2.90 -1.49 13.53
C ALA A 105 1.89 -0.52 12.88
N GLN A 106 2.20 -0.01 11.69
CA GLN A 106 1.29 0.85 10.92
C GLN A 106 0.00 0.11 10.53
N GLN A 107 0.09 -1.16 10.15
CA GLN A 107 -1.08 -2.00 9.89
C GLN A 107 -1.98 -2.13 11.12
N LYS A 108 -1.40 -2.48 12.27
CA LYS A 108 -2.14 -2.58 13.55
C LYS A 108 -2.80 -1.25 13.94
N GLN A 109 -2.10 -0.13 13.73
CA GLN A 109 -2.66 1.19 14.01
C GLN A 109 -3.87 1.49 13.12
N ARG A 110 -3.77 1.21 11.81
CA ARG A 110 -4.89 1.37 10.86
C ARG A 110 -6.10 0.52 11.25
N GLU A 111 -5.89 -0.72 11.69
CA GLU A 111 -6.97 -1.58 12.19
C GLU A 111 -7.66 -0.99 13.43
N LEU A 112 -6.90 -0.43 14.37
CA LEU A 112 -7.44 0.22 15.57
C LEU A 112 -8.28 1.44 15.20
N GLU A 113 -7.80 2.28 14.28
CA GLU A 113 -8.51 3.46 13.79
C GLU A 113 -9.82 3.09 13.06
N LYS A 114 -9.81 2.03 12.24
CA LYS A 114 -11.03 1.47 11.62
C LYS A 114 -12.05 1.02 12.67
N LYS A 115 -11.62 0.35 13.75
CA LYS A 115 -12.50 -0.08 14.84
C LYS A 115 -13.08 1.11 15.63
N GLN A 116 -12.30 2.17 15.87
CA GLN A 116 -12.76 3.35 16.59
C GLN A 116 -13.74 4.22 15.77
N SER A 117 -13.50 4.37 14.47
CA SER A 117 -14.41 5.10 13.56
C SER A 117 -15.76 4.41 13.38
N GLY A 118 -15.79 3.07 13.37
CA GLY A 118 -17.03 2.28 13.39
C GLY A 118 -17.89 2.53 14.63
N LYS A 119 -17.29 2.58 15.83
CA LYS A 119 -17.99 2.86 17.10
C LYS A 119 -18.58 4.28 17.19
N LYS A 120 -17.96 5.28 16.56
CA LYS A 120 -18.49 6.65 16.53
C LYS A 120 -19.72 6.78 15.61
N ARG A 121 -19.87 5.93 14.60
CA ARG A 121 -21.01 5.95 13.67
C ARG A 121 -22.28 5.35 14.28
N THR A 122 -22.17 4.33 15.13
CA THR A 122 -23.33 3.74 15.83
C THR A 122 -23.96 4.69 16.84
N ASN A 123 -23.15 5.53 17.50
CA ASN A 123 -23.66 6.48 18.50
C ASN A 123 -24.36 7.71 17.89
N LYS A 124 -24.18 7.98 16.59
CA LYS A 124 -24.89 9.07 15.88
C LYS A 124 -26.24 8.65 15.29
N ALA A 125 -26.52 7.34 15.20
CA ALA A 125 -27.78 6.84 14.63
C ALA A 125 -28.92 6.75 15.67
N VAL A 126 -28.64 6.93 16.95
CA VAL A 126 -29.63 6.80 18.05
C VAL A 126 -30.26 8.16 18.44
N ASP A 127 -29.79 9.28 17.89
CA ASP A 127 -30.18 10.63 18.33
C ASP A 127 -30.93 11.43 17.25
N ASN A 128 -31.78 10.77 16.45
CA ASN A 128 -32.62 11.46 15.47
C ASN A 128 -34.07 10.94 15.51
N SER A 129 -34.78 11.30 16.57
CA SER A 129 -36.24 11.42 16.58
C SER A 129 -36.66 12.67 17.36
N GLN A 130 -36.91 13.75 16.61
CA GLN A 130 -37.69 14.98 16.91
C GLN A 130 -37.16 15.86 18.09
N ILE A 131 -36.92 17.17 17.99
CA ILE A 131 -37.78 18.31 17.61
C ILE A 131 -36.89 19.58 17.39
N GLU A 132 -37.16 20.41 16.37
CA GLU A 132 -36.70 21.81 16.18
C GLU A 132 -37.73 22.82 16.74
N PRO A 133 -37.52 24.16 16.84
CA PRO A 133 -36.27 24.97 16.78
C PRO A 133 -36.13 25.96 17.97
N ASP A 134 -34.93 26.45 18.29
CA ASP A 134 -34.79 27.91 18.53
C ASP A 134 -33.37 28.49 18.47
N LYS A 135 -33.33 29.74 18.00
CA LYS A 135 -32.20 30.53 17.50
C LYS A 135 -31.09 30.83 18.52
N LYS A 136 -29.83 30.87 18.03
CA LYS A 136 -28.86 31.97 18.26
C LYS A 136 -27.64 31.87 17.33
N ILE A 137 -27.64 32.71 16.30
CA ILE A 137 -26.52 32.91 15.37
C ILE A 137 -25.39 33.66 16.11
N LYS A 138 -24.21 33.03 16.26
CA LYS A 138 -22.96 33.72 16.60
C LYS A 138 -22.05 33.77 15.36
N LYS A 139 -21.66 35.00 15.01
CA LYS A 139 -20.96 35.42 13.79
C LYS A 139 -19.60 34.73 13.64
N ARG A 140 -19.33 34.17 12.46
CA ARG A 140 -18.03 33.63 12.02
C ARG A 140 -17.03 34.77 11.79
N LYS A 141 -15.79 34.64 12.29
CA LYS A 141 -14.63 35.36 11.74
C LYS A 141 -14.08 34.53 10.57
N ILE A 142 -14.07 35.14 9.39
CA ILE A 142 -13.39 34.62 8.20
C ILE A 142 -11.97 35.20 8.22
N SER A 143 -10.94 34.38 8.36
CA SER A 143 -9.58 34.75 7.97
C SER A 143 -9.37 34.29 6.53
N LYS A 144 -9.29 35.25 5.62
CA LYS A 144 -8.79 35.04 4.26
C LYS A 144 -7.27 34.97 4.35
N ASN A 145 -6.65 33.91 3.87
CA ASN A 145 -5.27 33.97 3.38
C ASN A 145 -5.32 33.67 1.88
N THR A 146 -5.17 34.74 1.13
CA THR A 146 -4.76 34.80 -0.28
C THR A 146 -3.33 34.28 -0.41
N ASN A 147 -3.04 33.58 -1.49
CA ASN A 147 -1.81 33.74 -2.26
C ASN A 147 -2.16 33.34 -3.69
N GLU A 148 -2.58 34.35 -4.46
CA GLU A 148 -2.34 34.38 -5.89
C GLU A 148 -0.86 34.68 -6.08
N ASP A 149 -0.18 33.91 -6.93
CA ASP A 149 0.81 34.49 -7.84
C ASP A 149 0.81 33.66 -9.13
N ILE A 150 0.29 34.30 -10.16
CA ILE A 150 0.31 33.89 -11.55
C ILE A 150 1.55 34.55 -12.16
N GLY A 151 2.39 33.73 -12.81
CA GLY A 151 3.47 34.17 -13.67
C GLY A 151 3.53 33.33 -14.94
N ASN A 152 2.75 33.75 -15.94
CA ASN A 152 2.93 33.72 -17.40
C ASN A 152 4.38 33.47 -17.88
N ASN A 153 4.72 33.01 -19.09
CA ASN A 153 4.10 32.45 -20.30
C ASN A 153 5.32 32.08 -21.18
N GLU A 154 5.27 31.01 -21.96
CA GLU A 154 5.76 31.06 -23.35
C GLU A 154 5.20 29.88 -24.16
N GLU A 155 4.27 30.22 -25.04
CA GLU A 155 3.80 29.38 -26.14
C GLU A 155 4.90 29.24 -27.19
N LEU A 156 5.07 28.04 -27.75
CA LEU A 156 5.47 27.85 -29.14
C LEU A 156 4.74 26.60 -29.70
N ASN A 157 4.13 26.81 -30.87
CA ASN A 157 3.05 26.07 -31.53
C ASN A 157 3.58 24.85 -32.36
N PRO A 158 2.80 24.14 -33.22
CA PRO A 158 2.82 22.68 -33.32
C PRO A 158 3.46 22.18 -34.64
N GLY A 159 3.65 20.88 -34.76
CA GLY A 159 3.73 20.22 -36.07
C GLY A 159 5.12 20.08 -36.70
N ALA A 160 5.69 18.87 -36.56
CA ALA A 160 6.52 18.21 -37.56
C ALA A 160 6.37 16.69 -37.30
N GLN A 161 5.50 15.98 -38.02
CA GLN A 161 5.83 15.22 -39.24
C GLN A 161 6.86 14.10 -38.96
N TYR A 162 6.37 12.86 -38.86
CA TYR A 162 7.17 11.68 -39.19
C TYR A 162 6.56 11.09 -40.49
N GLN A 163 7.36 11.11 -41.55
CA GLN A 163 7.15 10.36 -42.78
C GLN A 163 7.94 9.05 -42.69
N ASP A 164 7.29 8.01 -43.24
CA ASP A 164 7.72 6.69 -43.72
C ASP A 164 8.55 5.75 -42.83
#